data_AF-A0A930N1Y6-F1
#
_entry.id   AF-A0A930N1Y6-F1
#
_cell.length_a   1.000
_cell.length_b   1.000
_cell.length_c   1.000
_cell.angle_alpha   90.00
_cell.angle_beta   90.00
_cell.angle_gamma   90.00
#
_symmetry.space_group_name_H-M   'P 1'
#
loop_
_entity.id
_entity.type
_entity.pdbx_description
1 polymer ?
#
loop_
_entity_poly.entity_id
_entity_poly.type
_entity_poly.pdbx_seq_one_letter_code
_entity_poly.pdbx_strand_id
1 'polypeptide(L)'
;MTSSASPTLPYVDFATFLQRHFPRQKVQKITLTAGFSCPTRDGSMGKGGCTYCNNKSFSPNYATKLKSITEQINEGIAFFRRKYPEMKYLAYFQSYTNTYGEVEDCITKYEEALRHEDVVGLIIGTRPDCMPQPLLDYLEELSKRTFLLVEYGV
;
A
#
# COMPACT_ATOMS: atom_id res chain seq x y z
N MET A 1 -22.64 -17.67 -28.99
CA MET A 1 -23.21 -16.73 -28.02
C MET A 1 -23.67 -17.50 -26.80
N THR A 2 -22.83 -17.60 -25.79
CA THR A 2 -23.21 -18.11 -24.46
C THR A 2 -22.39 -17.34 -23.44
N SER A 3 -22.89 -16.17 -23.06
CA SER A 3 -22.42 -15.48 -21.86
C SER A 3 -22.94 -16.30 -20.68
N SER A 4 -22.12 -17.22 -20.18
CA SER A 4 -22.38 -17.83 -18.88
C SER A 4 -22.21 -16.73 -17.83
N ALA A 5 -23.31 -16.27 -17.25
CA ALA A 5 -23.26 -15.35 -16.12
C ALA A 5 -22.43 -16.02 -15.02
N SER A 6 -21.28 -15.42 -14.68
CA SER A 6 -20.49 -15.85 -13.52
C SER A 6 -21.37 -15.83 -12.27
N PRO A 7 -21.29 -16.85 -11.39
CA PRO A 7 -22.11 -16.90 -10.20
C PRO A 7 -21.92 -15.62 -9.38
N THR A 8 -23.02 -15.05 -8.89
CA THR A 8 -22.99 -13.85 -8.04
C THR A 8 -22.37 -14.23 -6.70
N LEU A 9 -21.07 -13.98 -6.57
CA LEU A 9 -20.35 -14.19 -5.31
C LEU A 9 -20.85 -13.19 -4.26
N PRO A 10 -20.91 -13.59 -2.97
CA PRO A 10 -21.34 -12.71 -1.88
C PRO A 10 -20.36 -11.55 -1.64
N TYR A 11 -19.14 -11.64 -2.18
CA TYR A 11 -18.12 -10.61 -2.13
C TYR A 11 -17.48 -10.42 -3.50
N VAL A 12 -17.03 -9.20 -3.77
CA VAL A 12 -16.22 -8.88 -4.94
C VAL A 12 -14.77 -9.15 -4.56
N ASP A 13 -14.10 -10.04 -5.28
CA ASP A 13 -12.67 -10.26 -5.06
C ASP A 13 -11.87 -9.01 -5.45
N PHE A 14 -10.68 -8.88 -4.86
CA PHE A 14 -9.88 -7.68 -5.02
C PHE A 14 -9.44 -7.43 -6.48
N ALA A 15 -9.24 -8.48 -7.28
CA ALA A 15 -8.85 -8.32 -8.68
C ALA A 15 -10.02 -7.75 -9.50
N THR A 16 -11.24 -8.26 -9.29
CA THR A 16 -12.46 -7.71 -9.88
C THR A 16 -12.71 -6.27 -9.43
N PHE A 17 -12.49 -5.96 -8.15
CA PHE A 17 -12.59 -4.59 -7.63
C PHE A 17 -11.61 -3.64 -8.32
N LEU A 18 -10.35 -4.04 -8.48
CA LEU A 18 -9.36 -3.23 -9.20
C LEU A 18 -9.69 -3.10 -10.68
N GLN A 19 -10.21 -4.14 -11.34
CA GLN A 19 -10.62 -4.07 -12.74
C GLN A 19 -11.74 -3.04 -12.96
N ARG A 20 -12.64 -2.85 -11.98
CA ARG A 20 -13.68 -1.81 -12.05
C ARG A 20 -13.08 -0.40 -11.99
N HIS A 21 -12.02 -0.20 -11.22
CA HIS A 21 -11.34 1.10 -11.09
C HIS A 21 -10.36 1.36 -12.25
N PHE A 22 -9.76 0.31 -12.80
CA PHE A 22 -8.72 0.36 -13.83
C PHE A 22 -9.07 -0.59 -15.01
N PRO A 23 -10.13 -0.31 -15.78
CA PRO A 23 -10.71 -1.28 -16.74
C PRO A 23 -9.80 -1.66 -17.91
N ARG A 24 -8.81 -0.81 -18.25
CA ARG A 24 -7.89 -1.01 -19.37
C ARG A 24 -6.46 -1.29 -18.94
N GLN A 25 -6.21 -1.41 -17.64
CA GLN A 25 -4.86 -1.48 -17.09
C GLN A 25 -4.80 -2.61 -16.08
N LYS A 26 -3.80 -3.48 -16.25
CA LYS A 26 -3.51 -4.46 -15.20
C LYS A 26 -2.78 -3.77 -14.07
N VAL A 27 -3.32 -3.88 -12.86
CA VAL A 27 -2.77 -3.21 -11.67
C VAL A 27 -2.23 -4.23 -10.68
N GLN A 28 -1.03 -4.00 -10.17
CA GLN A 28 -0.34 -4.86 -9.21
C GLN A 28 0.11 -4.07 -7.99
N LYS A 29 -0.11 -4.60 -6.78
CA LYS A 29 0.45 -4.01 -5.54
C LYS A 29 1.98 -4.19 -5.54
N ILE A 30 2.72 -3.13 -5.21
CA ILE A 30 4.15 -3.17 -4.84
C ILE A 30 4.25 -2.88 -3.36
N THR A 31 4.75 -3.85 -2.59
CA THR A 31 4.93 -3.71 -1.15
C THR A 31 6.10 -2.79 -0.85
N LEU A 32 5.89 -1.79 0.01
CA LEU A 32 6.88 -0.81 0.41
C LEU A 32 7.08 -0.82 1.93
N THR A 33 8.33 -0.64 2.34
CA THR A 33 8.74 -0.40 3.72
C THR A 33 9.17 1.04 3.87
N ALA A 34 8.40 1.84 4.60
CA ALA A 34 8.65 3.25 4.82
C ALA A 34 9.53 3.56 6.05
N GLY A 35 10.01 2.53 6.77
CA GLY A 35 10.86 2.72 7.95
C GLY A 35 10.12 3.11 9.23
N PHE A 36 8.79 3.21 9.19
CA PHE A 36 7.98 3.44 10.37
C PHE A 36 7.97 2.24 11.34
N SER A 37 7.68 2.52 12.61
CA SER A 37 7.43 1.50 13.63
C SER A 37 5.92 1.37 13.89
N CYS A 38 5.54 0.81 15.04
CA CYS A 38 4.20 0.96 15.58
C CYS A 38 4.23 1.00 17.12
N PRO A 39 3.16 1.52 17.76
CA PRO A 39 3.12 1.66 19.22
C PRO A 39 3.31 0.36 20.02
N THR A 40 2.92 -0.77 19.45
CA THR A 40 3.09 -2.09 20.10
C THR A 40 4.52 -2.62 19.97
N ARG A 41 5.35 -2.01 19.12
CA ARG A 41 6.74 -2.41 18.87
C ARG A 41 7.75 -1.50 19.54
N ASP A 42 7.50 -0.19 19.53
CA ASP A 42 8.45 0.80 20.03
C ASP A 42 8.44 0.97 21.56
N GLY A 43 7.44 0.43 22.26
CA GLY A 43 7.33 0.51 23.71
C GLY A 43 6.23 1.44 24.22
N SER A 44 5.58 2.24 23.36
CA SER A 44 4.57 3.23 23.79
C SER A 44 3.27 2.60 24.27
N MET A 45 2.80 1.54 23.61
CA MET A 45 1.59 0.77 23.99
C MET A 45 1.89 -0.70 24.30
N GLY A 46 3.06 -1.20 23.87
CA GLY A 46 3.47 -2.58 24.08
C GLY A 46 4.92 -2.80 23.64
N LYS A 47 5.45 -4.00 23.89
CA LYS A 47 6.83 -4.37 23.52
C LYS A 47 6.81 -5.61 22.63
N GLY A 48 7.66 -5.63 21.61
CA GLY A 48 7.87 -6.80 20.73
C GLY A 48 6.93 -6.90 19.52
N GLY A 49 5.84 -6.13 19.48
CA GLY A 49 4.82 -6.19 18.42
C GLY A 49 3.70 -7.19 18.71
N CYS A 50 2.72 -7.29 17.80
CA CYS A 50 1.62 -8.24 17.94
C CYS A 50 2.13 -9.68 17.93
N THR A 51 1.46 -10.60 18.63
CA THR A 51 1.85 -12.02 18.75
C THR A 51 2.02 -12.72 17.39
N TYR A 52 1.26 -12.30 16.38
CA TYR A 52 1.32 -12.84 15.01
C TYR A 52 2.21 -12.02 14.05
N CYS A 53 2.78 -10.90 14.50
CA CYS A 53 3.49 -9.96 13.64
C CYS A 53 4.87 -10.50 13.25
N ASN A 54 4.99 -11.03 12.02
CA ASN A 54 6.27 -11.41 11.42
C ASN A 54 6.48 -10.77 10.03
N ASN A 55 6.79 -9.48 9.97
CA ASN A 55 6.98 -8.79 8.67
C ASN A 55 8.07 -9.41 7.79
N LYS A 56 9.06 -10.11 8.37
CA LYS A 56 10.09 -10.83 7.61
C LYS A 56 9.52 -11.97 6.76
N SER A 57 8.41 -12.59 7.15
CA SER A 57 7.78 -13.65 6.34
C SER A 57 6.85 -13.12 5.24
N PHE A 58 6.45 -11.85 5.30
CA PHE A 58 5.44 -11.27 4.40
C PHE A 58 5.99 -10.18 3.48
N SER A 59 7.16 -9.60 3.80
CA SER A 59 7.81 -8.59 2.97
C SER A 59 8.67 -9.23 1.88
N PRO A 60 8.56 -8.79 0.61
CA PRO A 60 9.43 -9.28 -0.45
C PRO A 60 10.88 -8.83 -0.19
N ASN A 61 11.86 -9.58 -0.72
CA ASN A 61 13.28 -9.31 -0.51
C ASN A 61 13.69 -7.86 -0.81
N TYR A 62 13.10 -7.23 -1.83
CA TYR A 62 13.38 -5.84 -2.19
C TYR A 62 12.92 -4.82 -1.12
N ALA A 63 11.94 -5.19 -0.29
CA ALA A 63 11.40 -4.35 0.79
C ALA A 63 12.00 -4.66 2.18
N THR A 64 13.03 -5.52 2.25
CA THR A 64 13.64 -5.93 3.55
C THR A 64 14.70 -4.97 4.08
N LYS A 65 15.32 -4.15 3.20
CA LYS A 65 16.31 -3.15 3.55
C LYS A 65 15.69 -1.76 3.45
N LEU A 66 16.11 -0.86 4.36
CA LEU A 66 15.73 0.54 4.25
C LEU A 66 16.38 1.14 3.00
N LYS A 67 15.55 1.52 2.03
CA LYS A 67 15.91 2.19 0.78
C LYS A 67 14.90 3.31 0.53
N SER A 68 15.20 4.22 -0.40
CA SER A 68 14.20 5.21 -0.83
C SER A 68 12.93 4.51 -1.36
N ILE A 69 11.80 5.20 -1.30
CA ILE A 69 10.54 4.65 -1.81
C ILE A 69 10.66 4.41 -3.33
N THR A 70 11.33 5.32 -4.03
CA THR A 70 11.61 5.23 -5.47
C THR A 70 12.41 3.96 -5.83
N GLU A 71 13.48 3.66 -5.07
CA GLU A 71 14.28 2.45 -5.30
C GLU A 71 13.45 1.17 -5.10
N GLN A 72 12.64 1.12 -4.05
CA GLN A 72 11.76 -0.04 -3.78
C GLN A 72 10.73 -0.23 -4.89
N ILE A 73 10.15 0.86 -5.40
CA ILE A 73 9.23 0.84 -6.54
C ILE A 73 9.93 0.28 -7.77
N ASN A 74 11.09 0.82 -8.15
CA ASN A 74 11.85 0.38 -9.32
C ASN A 74 12.19 -1.12 -9.27
N GLU A 75 12.64 -1.61 -8.11
CA GLU A 75 12.94 -3.03 -7.90
C GLU A 75 11.68 -3.90 -7.97
N GLY A 76 10.57 -3.46 -7.38
CA GLY A 76 9.27 -4.14 -7.44
C GLY A 76 8.74 -4.21 -8.87
N ILE A 77 8.81 -3.11 -9.62
CA ILE A 77 8.45 -3.04 -11.04
C ILE A 77 9.31 -4.01 -11.85
N ALA A 78 10.64 -3.96 -11.69
CA ALA A 78 11.55 -4.86 -12.40
C ALA A 78 11.25 -6.34 -12.09
N PHE A 79 10.90 -6.65 -10.84
CA PHE A 79 10.49 -8.00 -10.44
C PHE A 79 9.23 -8.47 -11.20
N PHE A 80 8.19 -7.62 -11.25
CA PHE A 80 6.88 -7.96 -11.80
C PHE A 80 6.77 -7.83 -13.33
N ARG A 81 7.52 -6.92 -13.96
CA ARG A 81 7.55 -6.73 -15.42
C ARG A 81 7.92 -7.99 -16.19
N ARG A 82 8.71 -8.89 -15.56
CA ARG A 82 9.05 -10.21 -16.12
C ARG A 82 7.83 -11.09 -16.40
N LYS A 83 6.72 -10.87 -15.69
CA LYS A 83 5.48 -11.65 -15.85
C LYS A 83 4.49 -10.99 -16.80
N TYR A 84 4.35 -9.67 -16.75
CA TYR A 84 3.48 -8.89 -17.64
C TYR A 84 4.18 -7.56 -17.98
N PRO A 85 4.46 -7.27 -19.26
CA PRO A 85 5.22 -6.08 -19.66
C PRO A 85 4.50 -4.75 -19.39
N GLU A 86 3.17 -4.76 -19.50
CA GLU A 86 2.31 -3.58 -19.42
C GLU A 86 1.43 -3.67 -18.16
N MET A 87 1.98 -3.21 -17.04
CA MET A 87 1.26 -3.09 -15.76
C MET A 87 1.44 -1.70 -15.19
N LYS A 88 0.41 -1.28 -14.43
CA LYS A 88 0.48 -0.17 -13.50
C LYS A 88 0.49 -0.71 -12.08
N TYR A 89 0.85 0.13 -11.12
CA TYR A 89 1.13 -0.31 -9.77
C TYR A 89 0.43 0.53 -8.71
N LEU A 90 0.05 -0.13 -7.62
CA LEU A 90 -0.35 0.54 -6.39
C LEU A 90 0.81 0.44 -5.41
N ALA A 91 1.31 1.59 -4.97
CA ALA A 91 2.31 1.66 -3.93
C ALA A 91 1.66 1.29 -2.60
N TYR A 92 2.01 0.12 -2.07
CA TYR A 92 1.39 -0.48 -0.91
C TYR A 92 2.30 -0.37 0.32
N PHE A 93 2.04 0.65 1.12
CA PHE A 93 2.65 0.87 2.43
C PHE A 93 2.04 -0.15 3.41
N GLN A 94 2.68 -1.32 3.52
CA GLN A 94 2.09 -2.50 4.15
C GLN A 94 2.64 -2.78 5.56
N SER A 95 3.95 -2.60 5.75
CA SER A 95 4.60 -2.99 7.00
C SER A 95 4.37 -1.95 8.08
N TYR A 96 4.04 -2.42 9.29
CA TYR A 96 3.88 -1.60 10.49
C TYR A 96 2.73 -0.59 10.40
N THR A 97 2.86 0.56 11.04
CA THR A 97 1.84 1.62 11.06
C THR A 97 2.32 2.76 10.18
N ASN A 98 1.85 2.80 8.93
CA ASN A 98 2.41 3.72 7.93
C ASN A 98 2.00 5.18 8.09
N THR A 99 1.26 5.48 9.14
CA THR A 99 0.89 6.83 9.60
C THR A 99 1.53 7.16 10.97
N TYR A 100 2.47 6.32 11.43
CA TYR A 100 3.18 6.48 12.71
C TYR A 100 4.53 7.15 12.49
N GLY A 101 4.50 8.47 12.34
CA GLY A 101 5.63 9.37 12.16
C GLY A 101 5.13 10.82 12.10
N GLU A 102 6.03 11.76 11.84
CA GLU A 102 5.63 13.15 11.57
C GLU A 102 4.77 13.21 10.30
N VAL A 103 3.73 14.05 10.30
CA VAL A 103 2.75 14.14 9.19
C VAL A 103 3.45 14.47 7.88
N GLU A 104 4.38 15.42 7.90
CA GLU A 104 5.18 15.85 6.76
C GLU A 104 6.04 14.71 6.21
N ASP A 105 6.54 13.83 7.07
CA ASP A 105 7.35 12.69 6.68
C ASP A 105 6.50 11.60 6.00
N CYS A 106 5.30 11.33 6.53
CA CYS A 106 4.30 10.47 5.87
C CYS A 106 3.96 10.99 4.47
N ILE A 107 3.59 12.27 4.37
CA ILE A 107 3.22 12.93 3.11
C ILE A 107 4.39 12.87 2.11
N THR A 108 5.61 13.18 2.55
CA THR A 108 6.80 13.16 1.68
C THR A 108 7.00 11.79 1.04
N LYS A 109 6.83 10.70 1.80
CA LYS A 109 6.95 9.33 1.30
C LYS A 109 5.81 8.93 0.36
N TYR A 110 4.59 9.38 0.64
CA TYR A 110 3.42 9.14 -0.23
C TYR A 110 3.58 9.85 -1.58
N GLU A 111 3.96 11.13 -1.55
CA GLU A 111 4.22 11.89 -2.77
C GLU A 111 5.44 11.35 -3.53
N GLU A 112 6.48 10.87 -2.84
CA GLU A 112 7.59 10.19 -3.48
C GLU A 112 7.12 9.00 -4.32
N ALA A 113 6.23 8.16 -3.78
CA ALA A 113 5.66 7.04 -4.52
C ALA A 113 4.86 7.49 -5.75
N LEU A 114 4.07 8.55 -5.60
CA LEU A 114 3.18 9.06 -6.65
C LEU A 114 3.90 9.81 -7.78
N ARG A 115 5.16 10.20 -7.58
CA ARG A 115 5.99 10.77 -8.66
C ARG A 115 6.37 9.74 -9.72
N HIS A 116 6.27 8.44 -9.43
CA HIS A 116 6.61 7.40 -10.38
C HIS A 116 5.49 7.20 -11.41
N GLU A 117 5.79 7.31 -12.71
CA GLU A 117 4.81 7.29 -13.81
C GLU A 117 3.95 6.01 -13.92
N ASP A 118 4.48 4.89 -13.44
CA ASP A 118 3.77 3.61 -13.40
C ASP A 118 2.96 3.38 -12.12
N VAL A 119 3.03 4.27 -11.13
CA VAL A 119 2.21 4.20 -9.91
C VAL A 119 0.92 4.98 -10.13
N VAL A 120 -0.22 4.31 -9.97
CA VAL A 120 -1.56 4.88 -10.23
C VAL A 120 -2.38 5.09 -8.95
N GLY A 121 -1.81 4.77 -7.80
CA GLY A 121 -2.48 4.95 -6.53
C GLY A 121 -1.71 4.41 -5.34
N LEU A 122 -2.26 4.66 -4.15
CA LEU A 122 -1.69 4.25 -2.87
C LEU A 122 -2.61 3.28 -2.14
N ILE A 123 -1.98 2.39 -1.37
CA ILE A 123 -2.63 1.63 -0.32
C ILE A 123 -1.83 1.86 0.96
N ILE A 124 -2.50 2.30 2.02
CA ILE A 124 -1.89 2.64 3.31
C ILE A 124 -2.44 1.70 4.38
N GLY A 125 -1.63 0.73 4.78
CA GLY A 125 -1.89 -0.13 5.94
C GLY A 125 -1.51 0.58 7.23
N THR A 126 -2.45 0.71 8.16
CA THR A 126 -2.20 1.41 9.42
C THR A 126 -3.09 0.95 10.58
N ARG A 127 -2.81 1.45 11.79
CA ARG A 127 -3.66 1.27 12.97
C ARG A 127 -4.70 2.40 13.04
N PRO A 128 -5.95 2.10 13.42
CA PRO A 128 -7.02 3.09 13.48
C PRO A 128 -6.77 4.21 14.51
N ASP A 129 -5.99 3.94 15.56
CA ASP A 129 -5.62 4.90 16.60
C ASP A 129 -4.37 5.76 16.27
N CYS A 130 -3.75 5.57 15.10
CA CYS A 130 -2.57 6.32 14.66
C CYS A 130 -2.89 7.23 13.47
N MET A 131 -4.01 7.95 13.49
CA MET A 131 -4.49 8.73 12.35
C MET A 131 -4.79 10.18 12.77
N PRO A 132 -3.77 11.08 12.77
CA PRO A 132 -3.96 12.46 13.18
C PRO A 132 -4.80 13.24 12.17
N GLN A 133 -5.59 14.21 12.64
CA GLN A 133 -6.52 14.99 11.79
C GLN A 133 -5.84 15.64 10.57
N PRO A 134 -4.66 16.29 10.69
CA PRO A 134 -4.01 16.89 9.52
C PRO A 134 -3.65 15.87 8.42
N LEU A 135 -3.35 14.63 8.81
CA LEU A 135 -3.07 13.56 7.85
C LEU A 135 -4.36 13.10 7.17
N LEU A 136 -5.49 13.03 7.89
CA LEU A 136 -6.79 12.74 7.29
C LEU A 136 -7.20 13.81 6.27
N ASP A 137 -7.02 15.09 6.61
CA ASP A 137 -7.32 16.20 5.72
C ASP A 137 -6.50 16.10 4.41
N TYR A 138 -5.22 15.76 4.53
CA TYR A 138 -4.37 15.47 3.37
C TYR A 138 -4.87 14.27 2.55
N LEU A 139 -5.21 13.15 3.21
CA LEU A 139 -5.70 11.94 2.54
C LEU A 139 -7.04 12.16 1.83
N GLU A 140 -7.92 13.00 2.39
CA GLU A 140 -9.16 13.43 1.73
C GLU A 140 -8.85 14.16 0.42
N GLU A 141 -7.98 15.17 0.45
CA GLU A 141 -7.58 15.88 -0.78
C GLU A 141 -6.87 14.98 -1.78
N LEU A 142 -6.01 14.08 -1.30
CA LEU A 142 -5.32 13.11 -2.15
C LEU A 142 -6.31 12.18 -2.86
N SER A 143 -7.36 11.73 -2.16
CA SER A 143 -8.37 10.81 -2.71
C SER A 143 -9.13 11.39 -3.91
N LYS A 144 -9.18 12.73 -4.02
CA LYS A 144 -9.85 13.43 -5.14
C LYS A 144 -9.05 13.37 -6.44
N ARG A 145 -7.72 13.20 -6.36
CA ARG A 145 -6.81 13.23 -7.52
C ARG A 145 -6.15 11.88 -7.84
N THR A 146 -6.20 10.94 -6.91
CA THR A 146 -5.47 9.67 -7.00
C THR A 146 -6.29 8.56 -6.36
N PHE A 147 -6.20 7.34 -6.89
CA PHE A 147 -6.78 6.17 -6.23
C PHE A 147 -6.09 5.95 -4.87
N LEU A 148 -6.87 5.96 -3.78
CA LEU A 148 -6.39 5.79 -2.42
C LEU A 148 -7.23 4.74 -1.69
N LEU A 149 -6.56 3.81 -1.02
CA LEU A 149 -7.16 2.85 -0.10
C LEU A 149 -6.45 2.91 1.26
N VAL A 150 -7.20 3.06 2.34
CA VAL A 150 -6.68 2.95 3.71
C VAL A 150 -7.14 1.61 4.29
N GLU A 151 -6.19 0.79 4.73
CA GLU A 151 -6.42 -0.53 5.32
C GLU A 151 -6.14 -0.44 6.83
N TYR A 152 -7.19 -0.53 7.66
CA TYR A 152 -7.05 -0.56 9.11
C TYR A 152 -6.85 -1.98 9.63
N GLY A 153 -5.79 -2.20 10.42
CA GLY A 153 -5.60 -3.44 11.17
C GLY A 153 -6.47 -3.46 12.43
N VAL A 154 -7.61 -4.15 12.36
CA VAL A 154 -8.59 -4.33 13.45
C VAL A 154 -8.51 -5.74 14.02
#